data_AF-A0A1S1LID7-F1
#
_entry.id   AF-A0A1S1LID7-F1
#
_cell.length_a   1.000
_cell.length_b   1.000
_cell.length_c   1.000
_cell.angle_alpha   90.00
_cell.angle_beta   90.00
_cell.angle_gamma   90.00
#
_symmetry.space_group_name_H-M   'P 1'
#
loop_
_entity.id
_entity.type
_entity.pdbx_description
1 polymer ?
#
loop_
_entity_poly.entity_id
_entity_poly.type
_entity_poly.pdbx_seq_one_letter_code
_entity_poly.pdbx_strand_id
1 'polypeptide(L)' 'MSILDQLAEAAAPKPVKCSACEWIAKQEQPIQEGIARFLADGLAVDKVWRILRDNGMPLGNTQFRRHVERHTGE' A
#
# COMPACT_ATOMS: atom_id res chain seq x y z
N MET A 1 -18.21 22.22 17.17
CA MET A 1 -17.26 21.10 17.33
C MET A 1 -16.30 21.45 18.45
N SER A 2 -16.15 20.57 19.44
CA SER A 2 -15.27 20.80 20.60
C SER A 2 -13.84 20.37 20.28
N ILE A 3 -12.85 21.00 20.92
CA ILE A 3 -11.41 20.69 20.77
C ILE A 3 -11.13 19.20 21.06
N LEU A 4 -11.90 18.57 21.95
CA LEU A 4 -11.83 17.14 22.26
C LEU A 4 -12.14 16.24 21.05
N ASP A 5 -13.04 16.69 20.17
CA ASP A 5 -13.46 15.96 18.97
C ASP A 5 -12.34 16.00 17.90
N GLN A 6 -11.73 17.18 17.71
CA GLN A 6 -10.59 17.37 16.80
C GLN A 6 -9.34 16.58 17.24
N LEU A 7 -9.11 16.46 18.55
CA LEU A 7 -8.02 15.66 19.11
C LEU A 7 -8.28 14.15 18.95
N ALA A 8 -9.53 13.70 19.08
CA ALA A 8 -9.90 12.31 18.84
C ALA A 8 -9.73 11.91 17.36
N GLU A 9 -10.09 12.80 16.43
CA GLU A 9 -9.87 12.59 14.99
C GLU A 9 -8.38 12.63 14.60
N ALA A 10 -7.57 13.47 15.27
CA ALA A 10 -6.13 13.52 15.08
C ALA A 10 -5.40 12.32 15.73
N ALA A 11 -5.95 11.79 16.83
CA ALA A 11 -5.43 10.62 17.54
C ALA A 11 -5.85 9.29 16.93
N ALA A 12 -6.87 9.28 16.07
CA ALA A 12 -7.17 8.12 15.25
C ALA A 12 -5.90 7.76 14.46
N PRO A 13 -5.36 6.53 14.58
CA PRO A 13 -4.19 6.13 13.83
C PRO A 13 -4.57 6.19 12.36
N LYS A 14 -4.21 7.30 11.69
CA LYS A 14 -4.31 7.37 10.24
C LYS A 14 -3.45 6.23 9.75
N PRO A 15 -3.98 5.26 8.98
CA PRO A 15 -3.14 4.25 8.38
C PRO A 15 -2.08 5.02 7.62
N VAL A 16 -0.82 4.90 8.04
CA VAL A 16 0.31 5.52 7.35
C VAL A 16 0.40 4.77 6.03
N LYS A 17 -0.38 5.23 5.04
CA LYS A 17 -0.34 4.68 3.71
C LYS A 17 1.03 5.05 3.16
N CYS A 18 1.88 4.05 2.98
CA CYS A 18 3.16 4.27 2.34
C CYS A 18 2.91 4.81 0.92
N SER A 19 3.90 5.49 0.34
CA SER A 19 3.77 6.10 -0.99
C SER A 19 3.32 5.09 -2.06
N ALA A 20 3.68 3.81 -1.91
CA ALA A 20 3.17 2.74 -2.76
C ALA A 20 1.67 2.50 -2.61
N CYS A 21 1.17 2.34 -1.39
CA CYS A 21 -0.26 2.17 -1.12
C CYS A 21 -1.07 3.41 -1.52
N GLU A 22 -0.53 4.60 -1.33
CA GLU A 22 -1.16 5.84 -1.80
C GLU A 22 -1.21 5.91 -3.32
N TRP A 23 -0.12 5.53 -4.01
CA TRP A 23 -0.10 5.51 -5.47
C TRP A 23 -1.10 4.50 -6.03
N ILE A 24 -1.16 3.29 -5.47
CA ILE A 24 -2.11 2.25 -5.88
C ILE A 24 -3.55 2.77 -5.70
N ALA A 25 -3.85 3.40 -4.57
CA ALA A 25 -5.18 3.96 -4.29
C ALA A 25 -5.60 5.09 -5.26
N LYS A 26 -4.64 5.73 -5.94
CA LYS A 26 -4.89 6.77 -6.96
C LYS A 26 -5.03 6.20 -8.38
N GLN A 27 -4.79 4.90 -8.57
CA GLN A 27 -4.94 4.26 -9.89
C GLN A 27 -6.39 3.94 -10.21
N GLU A 28 -6.68 3.66 -11.48
CA GLU A 28 -8.00 3.18 -11.90
C GLU A 28 -8.33 1.81 -11.29
N GLN A 29 -9.62 1.53 -11.05
CA GLN A 29 -10.10 0.25 -10.51
C GLN A 29 -9.45 -1.00 -11.14
N PRO A 30 -9.34 -1.15 -12.47
CA PRO A 30 -8.72 -2.34 -13.07
C PRO A 30 -7.25 -2.54 -12.66
N ILE A 31 -6.51 -1.45 -12.43
CA ILE A 31 -5.12 -1.52 -11.97
C ILE A 31 -5.09 -1.92 -10.49
N GLN A 32 -5.99 -1.37 -9.68
CA GLN A 32 -6.11 -1.73 -8.26
C GLN A 32 -6.44 -3.21 -8.09
N GLU A 33 -7.43 -3.72 -8.82
CA GLU A 33 -7.84 -5.13 -8.80
C GLU A 33 -6.74 -6.05 -9.32
N GLY A 34 -6.05 -5.65 -10.38
CA GLY A 34 -4.92 -6.40 -10.92
C GLY A 34 -3.80 -6.56 -9.88
N ILE A 35 -3.42 -5.46 -9.22
CA ILE A 35 -2.39 -5.48 -8.16
C ILE A 35 -2.86 -6.33 -6.98
N ALA A 36 -4.09 -6.14 -6.50
CA ALA A 36 -4.64 -6.92 -5.38
C ALA A 36 -4.61 -8.43 -5.67
N ARG A 37 -5.02 -8.83 -6.88
CA ARG A 37 -4.99 -10.23 -7.32
C ARG A 37 -3.56 -10.78 -7.40
N PHE A 38 -2.63 -10.01 -7.97
CA PHE A 38 -1.21 -10.41 -8.01
C PHE A 38 -0.57 -10.59 -6.62
N LEU A 39 -0.97 -9.77 -5.66
CA LEU A 39 -0.49 -9.88 -4.28
C LEU A 39 -1.14 -11.07 -3.56
N ALA A 40 -2.43 -11.33 -3.79
CA ALA A 40 -3.15 -12.45 -3.20
C ALA A 40 -2.62 -13.82 -3.65
N ASP A 41 -2.21 -13.95 -4.91
CA ASP A 41 -1.61 -15.18 -5.44
C ASP A 41 -0.18 -15.43 -4.92
N GLY A 42 0.48 -14.47 -4.24
CA GLY A 42 1.83 -14.59 -3.69
C GLY A 42 2.96 -14.76 -4.72
N LEU A 43 2.61 -15.04 -5.98
CA LEU A 43 3.52 -15.36 -7.08
C LEU A 43 4.12 -14.13 -7.76
N ALA A 44 3.60 -12.93 -7.49
CA ALA A 44 3.90 -11.74 -8.29
C ALA A 44 4.35 -10.51 -7.49
N VAL A 45 4.73 -10.66 -6.22
CA VAL A 45 5.25 -9.55 -5.38
C VAL A 45 6.41 -8.82 -6.07
N ASP A 46 7.34 -9.55 -6.66
CA ASP A 46 8.47 -8.97 -7.41
C ASP A 46 8.04 -8.22 -8.69
N LYS A 47 6.97 -8.66 -9.35
CA LYS A 47 6.43 -7.96 -10.53
C LYS A 47 5.77 -6.65 -10.12
N VAL A 48 4.97 -6.65 -9.05
CA VAL A 48 4.35 -5.43 -8.52
C VAL A 48 5.43 -4.45 -8.07
N TRP A 49 6.45 -4.93 -7.35
CA TRP A 49 7.60 -4.10 -6.97
C TRP A 49 8.30 -3.45 -8.17
N ARG A 50 8.54 -4.21 -9.26
CA ARG A 50 9.14 -3.67 -10.48
C ARG A 50 8.28 -2.56 -11.08
N ILE A 51 6.98 -2.79 -11.25
CA ILE A 51 6.05 -1.77 -11.78
C ILE A 51 6.13 -0.49 -10.93
N LEU A 52 6.08 -0.61 -9.60
CA LEU A 52 6.15 0.55 -8.72
C LEU A 52 7.49 1.29 -8.84
N ARG A 53 8.59 0.55 -9.03
CA ARG A 53 9.92 1.11 -9.25
C ARG A 53 10.05 1.81 -10.61
N ASP A 54 9.52 1.21 -11.67
CA ASP A 54 9.47 1.79 -13.02
C ASP A 54 8.63 3.08 -13.04
N ASN A 55 7.63 3.18 -12.16
CA ASN A 55 6.85 4.40 -11.91
C ASN A 55 7.58 5.41 -11.00
N GLY A 56 8.87 5.23 -10.72
CA GLY A 56 9.71 6.18 -10.00
C GLY A 56 9.65 6.09 -8.47
N MET A 57 9.06 5.03 -7.90
CA MET A 57 9.04 4.87 -6.44
C MET A 57 10.35 4.29 -5.91
N PRO A 58 10.98 4.93 -4.90
CA PRO A 58 12.24 4.47 -4.31
C PRO A 58 12.00 3.33 -3.31
N LEU A 59 11.46 2.20 -3.78
CA LEU A 59 11.10 1.06 -2.94
C LEU A 59 12.22 0.00 -2.96
N GLY A 60 12.68 -0.42 -1.78
CA GLY A 60 13.58 -1.57 -1.64
C GLY A 60 12.82 -2.89 -1.79
N ASN A 61 13.35 -3.83 -2.60
CA ASN A 61 12.71 -5.12 -2.88
C ASN A 61 12.39 -5.92 -1.61
N THR A 62 13.38 -6.13 -0.74
CA THR A 62 13.20 -6.88 0.53
C THR A 62 12.19 -6.21 1.47
N GLN A 63 12.19 -4.88 1.53
CA GLN A 63 11.25 -4.13 2.37
C GLN A 63 9.83 -4.24 1.81
N PHE A 64 9.66 -4.15 0.49
CA PHE A 64 8.38 -4.31 -0.18
C PHE A 64 7.82 -5.72 0.04
N ARG A 65 8.66 -6.75 -0.13
CA ARG A 65 8.25 -8.14 0.09
C ARG A 65 7.76 -8.37 1.52
N ARG A 66 8.53 -7.96 2.52
CA ARG A 66 8.13 -8.05 3.94
C ARG A 66 6.86 -7.26 4.24
N HIS A 67 6.66 -6.12 3.58
CA HIS A 67 5.45 -5.33 3.74
C HIS A 67 4.22 -6.07 3.21
N VAL A 68 4.31 -6.67 2.02
CA VAL A 68 3.24 -7.48 1.45
C VAL A 68 2.95 -8.70 2.32
N GLU A 69 3.98 -9.44 2.77
CA GLU A 69 3.83 -10.61 3.65
C GLU A 69 3.08 -10.26 4.95
N ARG A 70 3.27 -9.05 5.50
CA ARG A 70 2.51 -8.58 6.67
C ARG A 70 1.05 -8.24 6.37
N HIS A 71 0.71 -7.94 5.11
CA HIS A 71 -0.64 -7.58 4.68
C HIS A 71 -1.45 -8.79 4.17
N THR A 72 -0.79 -9.80 3.62
CA THR A 72 -1.43 -11.01 3.06
C THR A 72 -1.30 -12.23 3.97
N GLY A 73 -0.55 -12.13 5.08
CA GLY A 73 -0.27 -13.23 6.01
C GLY A 73 -1.18 -13.30 7.24
N GLU A 74 -2.30 -12.58 7.26
CA GLU A 74 -3.39 -12.72 8.24
C GLU A 74 -4.56 -13.51 7.65
#